data_AF-A0AA43I5U5-F1
#
_entry.id   AF-A0AA43I5U5-F1
#
_cell.length_a   1.000
_cell.length_b   1.000
_cell.length_c   1.000
_cell.angle_alpha   90.00
_cell.angle_beta   90.00
_cell.angle_gamma   90.00
#
_symmetry.space_group_name_H-M   'P 1'
#
loop_
_entity.id
_entity.type
_entity.pdbx_description
1 polymer ?
#
loop_
_entity_poly.entity_id
_entity_poly.type
_entity_poly.pdbx_seq_one_letter_code
_entity_poly.pdbx_strand_id
1 'polypeptide(L)' 'MDRAELKSQIDELMRQYSDEEIDGDTYSQKMMELTSSFQNEDQAEY' A
#
# COMPACT_ATOMS: atom_id res chain seq x y z
N MET A 1 7.96 -1.05 -9.13
CA MET A 1 8.09 -0.08 -8.03
C MET A 1 9.33 -0.39 -7.22
N ASP A 2 10.00 0.63 -6.67
CA ASP A 2 11.07 0.39 -5.70
C ASP A 2 10.51 0.19 -4.29
N ARG A 3 11.22 -0.57 -3.45
CA ARG A 3 10.86 -0.80 -2.04
C ARG A 3 10.68 0.52 -1.25
N ALA A 4 11.38 1.58 -1.66
CA ALA A 4 11.23 2.92 -1.09
C ALA A 4 9.88 3.55 -1.44
N GLU A 5 9.41 3.34 -2.67
CA GLU A 5 8.14 3.86 -3.17
C GLU A 5 6.95 3.14 -2.52
N LEU A 6 7.07 1.82 -2.31
CA LEU A 6 6.10 1.05 -1.53
C LEU A 6 6.00 1.57 -0.10
N LYS A 7 7.14 1.80 0.55
CA LYS A 7 7.16 2.33 1.92
C LYS A 7 6.48 3.69 1.99
N SER A 8 6.73 4.58 1.03
CA SER A 8 6.08 5.89 0.97
C SER A 8 4.56 5.78 0.83
N GLN A 9 4.07 4.86 0.00
CA GLN A 9 2.63 4.63 -0.16
C GLN A 9 1.99 4.07 1.11
N ILE A 10 2.67 3.16 1.82
CA ILE A 10 2.20 2.64 3.11
C ILE A 10 2.16 3.75 4.17
N ASP A 11 3.20 4.58 4.24
CA ASP A 11 3.29 5.68 5.22
C ASP A 11 2.18 6.72 4.98
N GLU A 12 1.87 7.03 3.73
CA GLU A 12 0.77 7.94 3.37
C GLU A 12 -0.61 7.33 3.70
N LEU A 13 -0.79 6.03 3.43
CA LEU A 13 -2.01 5.32 3.76
C LEU A 13 -2.26 5.27 5.28
N MET A 14 -1.21 5.05 6.07
CA MET A 14 -1.28 5.10 7.55
C MET A 14 -1.62 6.51 8.04
N ARG A 15 -1.10 7.54 7.39
CA ARG A 15 -1.43 8.92 7.72
C ARG A 15 -2.91 9.22 7.45
N GLN A 16 -3.43 8.85 6.28
CA GLN A 16 -4.85 9.04 5.95
C GLN A 16 -5.77 8.34 6.95
N TYR A 17 -5.39 7.14 7.40
CA TYR A 17 -6.13 6.43 8.44
C TYR A 17 -6.06 7.14 9.80
N SER A 18 -4.88 7.67 10.16
CA SER A 18 -4.67 8.40 11.43
C SER A 18 -5.37 9.76 11.45
N ASP A 19 -5.46 10.41 10.29
CA ASP A 19 -6.15 11.69 10.09
C ASP A 19 -7.68 11.48 9.89
N GLU A 20 -8.17 10.23 10.04
CA GLU A 20 -9.57 9.82 9.82
C GLU A 20 -10.12 10.16 8.42
N GLU A 21 -9.25 10.40 7.44
CA GLU A 21 -9.63 10.64 6.04
C GLU A 21 -10.14 9.38 5.35
N ILE A 22 -9.66 8.21 5.80
CA ILE A 22 -10.15 6.90 5.37
C ILE A 22 -10.56 6.05 6.57
N ASP A 23 -11.61 5.26 6.40
CA ASP A 23 -11.99 4.27 7.40
C ASP A 23 -11.05 3.04 7.38
N GLY A 24 -11.11 2.24 8.44
CA GLY A 24 -10.28 1.04 8.57
C GLY A 24 -10.52 -0.01 7.48
N ASP A 25 -11.74 -0.04 6.92
CA ASP A 25 -12.10 -0.95 5.82
C ASP A 25 -11.42 -0.53 4.52
N THR A 26 -11.41 0.77 4.23
CA THR A 26 -10.73 1.39 3.08
C THR A 26 -9.22 1.25 3.19
N TYR A 27 -8.65 1.47 4.39
CA TYR A 27 -7.23 1.22 4.65
C TYR A 27 -6.86 -0.24 4.34
N SER A 28 -7.68 -1.19 4.83
CA SER A 28 -7.44 -2.62 4.65
C SER A 28 -7.52 -3.04 3.17
N GLN A 29 -8.49 -2.51 2.41
CA GLN A 29 -8.58 -2.76 0.96
C GLN A 29 -7.36 -2.22 0.21
N LYS A 30 -6.99 -0.95 0.45
CA LYS A 30 -5.85 -0.32 -0.22
C LYS A 30 -4.53 -1.02 0.12
N MET A 31 -4.34 -1.48 1.37
CA MET A 31 -3.17 -2.28 1.72
C MET A 31 -3.10 -3.61 0.96
N MET A 32 -4.23 -4.27 0.77
CA MET A 32 -4.30 -5.53 0.04
C MET A 32 -3.99 -5.32 -1.46
N GLU A 33 -4.48 -4.24 -2.07
CA GLU A 33 -4.14 -3.84 -3.44
C GLU A 33 -2.65 -3.50 -3.58
N LEU A 34 -2.10 -2.74 -2.63
CA LEU A 34 -0.72 -2.29 -2.64
C LEU A 34 0.26 -3.49 -2.55
N THR A 35 0.00 -4.41 -1.63
CA THR A 35 0.80 -5.64 -1.47
C THR A 35 0.65 -6.60 -2.63
N SER A 36 -0.54 -6.73 -3.21
CA SER A 36 -0.77 -7.53 -4.42
C SER A 36 -0.05 -6.96 -5.64
N SER A 37 -0.04 -5.64 -5.79
CA SER A 37 0.66 -4.96 -6.89
C SER A 37 2.18 -5.17 -6.79
N PHE A 38 2.73 -5.09 -5.57
CA PHE A 38 4.15 -5.32 -5.33
C PHE A 38 4.56 -6.78 -5.55
N GLN A 39 3.71 -7.75 -5.14
CA GLN A 39 3.95 -9.18 -5.42
C GLN A 39 3.92 -9.52 -6.91
N ASN A 40 3.06 -8.85 -7.70
CA ASN A 40 3.02 -9.06 -9.14
C ASN A 40 4.24 -8.46 -9.85
N GLU A 41 4.78 -7.34 -9.36
CA GLU A 41 6.03 -6.77 -9.88
C GLU A 41 7.25 -7.63 -9.51
N ASP A 42 7.32 -8.19 -8.30
CA ASP A 42 8.40 -9.12 -7.88
C ASP A 42 8.38 -10.45 -8.66
N GLN A 43 7.21 -10.90 -9.14
CA GLN A 43 7.06 -12.13 -9.94
C GLN A 43 7.37 -11.96 -11.42
N ALA A 44 7.52 -10.73 -11.92
CA ALA A 44 7.87 -10.45 -13.32
C ALA A 44 9.38 -10.57 -13.62
N GLU A 45 10.22 -10.88 -12.61
CA GLU A 45 11.68 -10.99 -12.73
C GLU A 45 12.24 -12.43 -12.74
N TYR A 46 11.44 -13.46 -13.08
CA TYR A 46 11.93 -14.85 -13.23
C TYR A 46 11.66 -15.48 -14.60
#